data_AF-A0A2D4LBS7-F1
#
_entry.id   AF-A0A2D4LBS7-F1
#
_cell.length_a   1.000
_cell.length_b   1.000
_cell.length_c   1.000
_cell.angle_alpha   90.00
_cell.angle_beta   90.00
_cell.angle_gamma   90.00
#
_symmetry.space_group_name_H-M   'P 1'
#
loop_
_entity.id
_entity.type
_entity.pdbx_description
1 polymer ?
#
loop_
_entity_poly.entity_id
_entity_poly.type
_entity_poly.pdbx_seq_one_letter_code
_entity_poly.pdbx_strand_id
1 'polypeptide(L)'
;VLRRILSASVRRKRALLRLHRNAIVSVVTMVYSSSPALHYEHELMALSERSHWMLPRCSEWWERMISSEQDDKCWISLFRMSRSTLMYIAEELRPALQRRDTGMRSHIPVEKRVAMTIWKLAHHDSYKTVSELFGVGISSACSIFEEVCEEIN
;
A
#
# COMPACT_ATOMS: atom_id res chain seq x y z
N VAL A 1 -32.82 -15.85 -30.55
CA VAL A 1 -32.56 -14.49 -31.08
C VAL A 1 -31.93 -13.55 -30.05
N LEU A 2 -32.47 -13.41 -28.84
CA LEU A 2 -31.98 -12.51 -27.77
C LEU A 2 -30.50 -12.71 -27.36
N ARG A 3 -30.00 -13.95 -27.28
CA ARG A 3 -28.58 -14.24 -26.96
C ARG A 3 -27.60 -13.65 -27.99
N ARG A 4 -27.99 -13.57 -29.26
CA ARG A 4 -27.15 -12.99 -30.32
C ARG A 4 -27.03 -11.48 -30.16
N ILE A 5 -28.13 -10.80 -29.85
CA ILE A 5 -28.21 -9.35 -29.62
C ILE A 5 -27.38 -8.96 -28.38
N LEU A 6 -27.51 -9.71 -27.28
CA LEU A 6 -26.71 -9.50 -26.06
C LEU A 6 -25.20 -9.71 -26.33
N SER A 7 -24.82 -10.73 -27.10
CA SER A 7 -23.42 -10.96 -27.47
C SER A 7 -22.84 -9.87 -28.38
N ALA A 8 -23.66 -9.23 -29.20
CA ALA A 8 -23.26 -8.12 -30.07
C ALA A 8 -23.08 -6.82 -29.25
N SER A 9 -23.96 -6.55 -28.29
CA SER A 9 -23.85 -5.41 -27.36
C SER A 9 -22.60 -5.50 -26.47
N VAL A 10 -22.31 -6.68 -25.91
CA VAL A 10 -21.09 -6.92 -25.11
C VAL A 10 -19.82 -6.77 -25.96
N ARG A 11 -19.83 -7.24 -27.21
CA ARG A 11 -18.71 -7.05 -28.15
C ARG A 11 -18.47 -5.57 -28.46
N ARG A 12 -19.52 -4.78 -28.68
CA ARG A 12 -19.43 -3.33 -28.92
C ARG A 12 -18.85 -2.58 -27.71
N LYS A 13 -19.32 -2.89 -26.48
CA LYS A 13 -18.75 -2.31 -25.24
C LYS A 13 -17.27 -2.65 -25.06
N ARG A 14 -16.87 -3.90 -25.31
CA ARG A 14 -15.45 -4.32 -25.23
C ARG A 14 -14.59 -3.65 -26.30
N ALA A 15 -15.11 -3.43 -27.51
CA ALA A 15 -14.40 -2.70 -28.57
C ALA A 15 -14.20 -1.23 -28.20
N LEU A 16 -15.22 -0.57 -27.65
CA LEU A 16 -15.13 0.82 -27.17
C LEU A 16 -14.10 0.98 -26.04
N LEU A 17 -14.09 0.07 -25.07
CA LEU A 17 -13.10 0.06 -23.98
C LEU A 17 -11.66 -0.16 -24.50
N ARG A 18 -11.49 -0.99 -25.55
CA ARG A 18 -10.18 -1.17 -26.21
C ARG A 18 -9.74 0.09 -26.94
N LEU A 19 -10.65 0.78 -27.62
CA LEU A 19 -10.38 2.06 -28.28
C LEU A 19 -9.95 3.13 -27.26
N HIS A 20 -10.69 3.30 -26.16
CA HIS A 20 -10.31 4.21 -25.08
C HIS A 20 -8.95 3.87 -24.48
N ARG A 21 -8.69 2.59 -24.19
CA ARG A 21 -7.39 2.14 -23.66
C ARG A 21 -6.26 2.44 -24.64
N ASN A 22 -6.44 2.14 -25.93
CA ASN A 22 -5.42 2.37 -26.95
C ASN A 22 -5.17 3.87 -27.16
N ALA A 23 -6.22 4.72 -27.07
CA ALA A 23 -6.07 6.17 -27.12
C ALA A 23 -5.26 6.70 -25.93
N ILE A 24 -5.54 6.22 -24.71
CA ILE A 24 -4.77 6.58 -23.51
C ILE A 24 -3.32 6.14 -23.64
N VAL A 25 -3.07 4.89 -24.06
CA VAL A 25 -1.70 4.39 -24.27
C VAL A 25 -0.97 5.20 -25.33
N SER A 26 -1.63 5.58 -26.43
CA SER A 26 -1.02 6.41 -27.48
C SER A 26 -0.65 7.81 -26.97
N VAL A 27 -1.54 8.46 -26.22
CA VAL A 27 -1.27 9.80 -25.65
C VAL A 27 -0.12 9.72 -24.66
N VAL A 28 -0.12 8.73 -23.77
CA VAL A 28 0.96 8.51 -22.81
C VAL A 28 2.29 8.26 -23.53
N THR A 29 2.31 7.38 -24.54
CA THR A 29 3.53 7.08 -25.32
C THR A 29 4.03 8.30 -26.10
N MET A 30 3.13 9.12 -26.66
CA MET A 30 3.51 10.38 -27.32
C MET A 30 4.15 11.37 -26.35
N VAL A 31 3.51 11.58 -25.19
CA VAL A 31 4.04 12.47 -24.12
C VAL A 31 5.43 12.01 -23.66
N TYR A 32 5.65 10.68 -23.56
CA TYR A 32 6.98 10.13 -23.26
C TYR A 32 7.99 10.34 -24.40
N SER A 33 7.60 10.14 -25.67
CA SER A 33 8.50 10.23 -26.84
C SER A 33 8.89 11.66 -27.24
N SER A 34 8.11 12.68 -26.84
CA SER A 34 8.37 14.08 -27.15
C SER A 34 9.25 14.80 -26.12
N SER A 35 9.63 14.13 -25.03
CA SER A 35 10.49 14.70 -23.99
C SER A 35 11.95 14.23 -24.15
N PRO A 36 12.85 15.04 -24.73
CA PRO A 36 14.27 14.69 -24.83
C PRO A 36 14.95 14.51 -23.45
N ALA A 37 14.37 15.04 -22.37
CA ALA A 37 14.85 14.83 -21.00
C ALA A 37 14.64 13.38 -20.50
N LEU A 38 13.61 12.67 -20.98
CA LEU A 38 13.32 11.31 -20.52
C LEU A 38 14.13 10.23 -21.23
N HIS A 39 14.63 10.48 -22.44
CA HIS A 39 15.57 9.58 -23.08
C HIS A 39 16.90 9.49 -22.30
N TYR A 40 17.35 10.63 -21.74
CA TYR A 40 18.56 10.70 -20.92
C TYR A 40 18.37 10.07 -19.54
N GLU A 41 17.23 10.32 -18.89
CA GLU A 41 16.85 9.68 -17.61
C GLU A 41 16.71 8.17 -17.73
N HIS A 42 16.17 7.65 -18.84
CA HIS A 42 15.97 6.20 -19.01
C HIS A 42 17.30 5.46 -19.24
N GLU A 43 18.25 6.08 -19.93
CA GLU A 43 19.61 5.55 -20.12
C GLU A 43 20.45 5.67 -18.82
N LEU A 44 20.30 6.75 -18.05
CA LEU A 44 20.90 6.90 -16.73
C LEU A 44 20.28 5.97 -15.66
N MET A 45 18.97 5.69 -15.73
CA MET A 45 18.29 4.69 -14.89
C MET A 45 18.74 3.26 -15.23
N ALA A 46 19.07 2.98 -16.50
CA ALA A 46 19.62 1.69 -16.93
C ALA A 46 21.09 1.52 -16.52
N LEU A 47 21.84 2.61 -16.39
CA LEU A 47 23.23 2.65 -15.90
C LEU A 47 23.34 2.83 -14.39
N SER A 48 22.23 3.09 -13.68
CA SER A 48 22.20 3.07 -12.22
C SER A 48 22.40 1.62 -11.77
N GLU A 49 23.62 1.30 -11.34
CA GLU A 49 23.82 0.21 -10.39
C GLU A 49 22.79 0.38 -9.26
N ARG A 50 22.13 -0.70 -8.83
CA ARG A 50 21.27 -0.66 -7.65
C ARG A 50 22.15 -0.32 -6.44
N SER A 51 22.33 0.97 -6.19
CA SER A 51 23.14 1.50 -5.09
C SER A 51 22.57 1.10 -3.73
N HIS A 52 21.29 0.76 -3.68
CA HIS A 52 20.59 0.38 -2.47
C HIS A 52 19.65 -0.81 -2.75
N TRP A 53 19.83 -1.89 -1.99
CA TRP A 53 18.95 -3.06 -2.01
C TRP A 53 17.52 -2.73 -1.54
N MET A 54 17.36 -1.66 -0.76
CA MET A 54 16.09 -1.07 -0.36
C MET A 54 16.21 0.45 -0.33
N LEU A 55 15.25 1.16 -0.95
CA LEU A 55 15.12 2.59 -0.77
C LEU A 55 14.53 2.85 0.64
N PRO A 56 15.18 3.65 1.50
CA PRO A 56 14.64 3.99 2.81
C PRO A 56 13.28 4.66 2.65
N ARG A 57 12.29 4.19 3.40
CA ARG A 57 10.94 4.77 3.44
C ARG A 57 10.84 5.60 4.71
N CYS A 58 10.25 6.80 4.62
CA CYS A 58 9.99 7.61 5.80
C CYS A 58 8.95 6.89 6.67
N SER A 59 9.36 6.41 7.84
CA SER A 59 8.50 5.81 8.87
C SER A 59 8.35 6.69 10.11
N GLU A 60 8.85 7.92 10.04
CA GLU A 60 8.92 8.86 11.17
C GLU A 60 7.54 9.13 11.79
N TRP A 61 6.47 9.15 10.98
CA TRP A 61 5.13 9.39 11.51
C TRP A 61 4.74 8.35 12.57
N TRP A 62 4.85 7.06 12.23
CA TRP A 62 4.52 5.99 13.17
C TRP A 62 5.46 5.98 14.39
N GLU A 63 6.76 6.16 14.16
CA GLU A 63 7.77 6.15 15.22
C GLU A 63 7.56 7.30 16.22
N ARG A 64 7.15 8.48 15.74
CA ARG A 64 6.78 9.60 16.59
C ARG A 64 5.45 9.38 17.29
N MET A 65 4.45 8.83 16.60
CA MET A 65 3.14 8.52 17.18
C MET A 65 3.24 7.49 18.32
N ILE A 66 4.03 6.42 18.13
CA ILE A 66 4.16 5.34 19.11
C ILE A 66 4.97 5.75 20.34
N SER A 67 5.98 6.60 20.14
CA SER A 67 6.87 7.11 21.19
C SER A 67 6.29 8.30 21.95
N SER A 68 5.29 8.97 21.39
CA SER A 68 4.64 10.09 22.04
C SER A 68 3.72 9.60 23.17
N GLU A 69 3.81 10.21 24.34
CA GLU A 69 2.83 10.11 25.43
C GLU A 69 1.52 10.85 25.11
N GLN A 70 1.10 10.86 23.84
CA GLN A 70 -0.04 11.62 23.37
C GLN A 70 -1.33 11.23 24.09
N ASP A 71 -2.18 12.24 24.33
CA ASP A 71 -3.51 12.09 24.92
C ASP A 71 -4.34 11.06 24.12
N ASP A 72 -5.10 10.23 24.82
CA ASP A 72 -5.93 9.16 24.24
C ASP A 72 -6.92 9.70 23.19
N LYS A 73 -7.28 10.98 23.27
CA LYS A 73 -8.12 11.66 22.27
C LYS A 73 -7.52 11.63 20.86
N CYS A 74 -6.20 11.77 20.75
CA CYS A 74 -5.53 11.70 19.44
C CYS A 74 -5.62 10.28 18.87
N TRP A 75 -5.34 9.28 19.71
CA TRP A 75 -5.46 7.87 19.34
C TRP A 75 -6.88 7.49 18.92
N ILE A 76 -7.89 7.94 19.66
CA ILE A 76 -9.30 7.71 19.31
C ILE A 76 -9.66 8.41 18.00
N SER A 77 -9.15 9.61 17.74
CA SER A 77 -9.40 10.31 16.47
C SER A 77 -8.81 9.56 15.28
N LEU A 78 -7.62 8.98 15.42
CA LEU A 78 -6.90 8.30 14.35
C LEU A 78 -7.35 6.85 14.20
N PHE A 79 -7.36 6.07 15.28
CA PHE A 79 -7.58 4.62 15.24
C PHE A 79 -8.99 4.20 15.67
N ARG A 80 -9.85 5.15 16.07
CA ARG A 80 -11.20 4.89 16.62
C ARG A 80 -11.18 4.08 17.92
N MET A 81 -10.03 3.97 18.57
CA MET A 81 -9.83 3.33 19.87
C MET A 81 -8.63 3.94 20.61
N SER A 82 -8.54 3.70 21.91
CA SER A 82 -7.41 4.17 22.73
C SER A 82 -6.11 3.45 22.38
N ARG A 83 -4.97 4.03 22.78
CA ARG A 83 -3.66 3.38 22.65
C ARG A 83 -3.63 2.04 23.37
N SER A 84 -4.16 2.01 24.60
CA SER A 84 -4.21 0.80 25.43
C SER A 84 -4.98 -0.34 24.76
N THR A 85 -6.11 -0.04 24.10
CA THR A 85 -6.91 -1.05 23.39
C THR A 85 -6.15 -1.61 22.19
N LEU A 86 -5.50 -0.75 21.41
CA LEU A 86 -4.70 -1.19 20.26
C LEU A 86 -3.52 -2.07 20.71
N MET A 87 -2.83 -1.70 21.79
CA MET A 87 -1.74 -2.47 22.37
C MET A 87 -2.21 -3.82 22.91
N TYR A 88 -3.38 -3.84 23.56
CA TYR A 88 -4.01 -5.08 24.02
C TYR A 88 -4.28 -6.02 22.85
N ILE A 89 -4.89 -5.54 21.76
CA ILE A 89 -5.11 -6.33 20.54
C ILE A 89 -3.78 -6.83 19.96
N ALA A 90 -2.76 -5.98 19.93
CA ALA A 90 -1.45 -6.37 19.42
C ALA A 90 -0.80 -7.49 20.25
N GLU A 91 -1.00 -7.48 21.58
CA GLU A 91 -0.50 -8.54 22.46
C GLU A 91 -1.25 -9.86 22.25
N GLU A 92 -2.59 -9.81 22.14
CA GLU A 92 -3.41 -11.01 21.87
C GLU A 92 -3.05 -11.66 20.54
N LEU A 93 -2.76 -10.86 19.51
CA LEU A 93 -2.36 -11.36 18.18
C LEU A 93 -0.86 -11.67 18.06
N ARG A 94 -0.05 -11.33 19.08
CA ARG A 94 1.40 -11.53 19.04
C ARG A 94 1.81 -12.98 18.75
N PRO A 95 1.20 -14.02 19.34
CA PRO A 95 1.61 -15.40 19.09
C PRO A 95 1.55 -15.81 17.61
N ALA A 96 0.61 -15.25 16.86
CA ALA A 96 0.44 -15.54 15.43
C ALA A 96 1.23 -14.58 14.53
N LEU A 97 1.29 -13.30 14.89
CA LEU A 97 1.85 -12.24 14.05
C LEU A 97 3.34 -11.97 14.29
N GLN A 98 3.93 -12.47 15.38
CA GLN A 98 5.33 -12.22 15.70
C GLN A 98 6.24 -12.86 14.65
N ARG A 99 7.12 -12.03 14.08
CA ARG A 99 8.17 -12.47 13.16
C ARG A 99 9.53 -12.30 13.80
N ARG A 100 10.51 -13.07 13.32
CA ARG A 100 11.91 -12.95 13.75
C ARG A 100 12.65 -12.01 12.80
N ASP A 101 13.53 -11.18 13.36
CA ASP A 101 14.46 -10.39 12.55
C ASP A 101 15.34 -11.28 11.70
N THR A 102 15.54 -10.86 10.45
CA THR A 102 16.50 -11.49 9.54
C THR A 102 17.70 -10.56 9.39
N GLY A 103 18.91 -11.11 9.18
CA GLY A 103 20.13 -10.29 9.05
C GLY A 103 20.09 -9.26 7.91
N MET A 104 19.11 -9.34 6.99
CA MET A 104 18.92 -8.41 5.88
C MET A 104 17.87 -7.31 6.14
N ARG A 105 16.91 -7.54 7.04
CA ARG A 105 15.84 -6.58 7.37
C ARG A 105 15.24 -6.86 8.74
N SER A 106 14.99 -5.80 9.49
CA SER A 106 14.16 -5.86 10.70
C SER A 106 12.72 -6.19 10.31
N HIS A 107 12.08 -7.06 11.08
CA HIS A 107 10.67 -7.35 10.91
C HIS A 107 9.82 -6.13 11.31
N ILE A 108 8.62 -6.05 10.76
CA ILE A 108 7.65 -5.02 11.14
C ILE A 108 7.05 -5.43 12.49
N PRO A 109 7.17 -4.62 13.55
CA PRO A 109 6.64 -4.95 14.88
C PRO A 109 5.13 -5.17 14.85
N VAL A 110 4.62 -6.08 15.69
CA VAL A 110 3.21 -6.50 15.69
C VAL A 110 2.27 -5.31 15.90
N GLU A 111 2.63 -4.37 16.77
CA GLU A 111 1.88 -3.16 17.07
C GLU A 111 1.69 -2.31 15.80
N LYS A 112 2.75 -2.20 14.99
CA LYS A 112 2.73 -1.47 13.72
C LYS A 112 1.84 -2.19 12.70
N ARG A 113 1.89 -3.53 12.66
CA ARG A 113 1.05 -4.35 11.77
C ARG A 113 -0.44 -4.17 12.09
N VAL A 114 -0.79 -4.28 13.36
CA VAL A 114 -2.17 -4.09 13.85
C VAL A 114 -2.65 -2.66 13.62
N ALA A 115 -1.81 -1.66 13.90
CA ALA A 115 -2.15 -0.26 13.64
C ALA A 115 -2.40 0.03 12.16
N MET A 116 -1.63 -0.55 11.23
CA MET A 116 -1.87 -0.43 9.79
C MET A 116 -3.25 -0.98 9.40
N THR A 117 -3.60 -2.16 9.92
CA THR A 117 -4.90 -2.78 9.64
C THR A 117 -6.06 -1.96 10.20
N ILE A 118 -5.95 -1.50 11.46
CA ILE A 118 -6.97 -0.66 12.08
C ILE A 118 -7.12 0.66 11.31
N TRP A 119 -6.02 1.32 10.91
CA TRP A 119 -6.07 2.54 10.11
C TRP A 119 -6.84 2.32 8.81
N LYS A 120 -6.52 1.24 8.10
CA LYS A 120 -7.16 0.87 6.83
C LYS A 120 -8.66 0.64 7.01
N LEU A 121 -9.08 0.00 8.10
CA LEU A 121 -10.49 -0.23 8.42
C LEU A 121 -11.21 1.05 8.84
N ALA A 122 -10.55 1.90 9.62
CA ALA A 122 -11.12 3.13 10.17
C ALA A 122 -11.33 4.25 9.11
N HIS A 123 -10.47 4.31 8.09
CA HIS A 123 -10.47 5.39 7.11
C HIS A 123 -10.81 4.94 5.68
N HIS A 124 -10.78 3.63 5.41
CA HIS A 124 -10.93 3.07 4.06
C HIS A 124 -9.91 3.62 3.03
N ASP A 125 -8.76 4.09 3.50
CA ASP A 125 -7.71 4.68 2.68
C ASP A 125 -7.10 3.67 1.70
N SER A 126 -6.48 4.17 0.63
CA SER A 126 -5.73 3.31 -0.29
C SER A 126 -4.50 2.68 0.39
N TYR A 127 -4.06 1.50 -0.07
CA TYR A 127 -2.81 0.90 0.44
C TYR A 127 -1.57 1.75 0.15
N LYS A 128 -1.63 2.63 -0.86
CA LYS A 128 -0.59 3.62 -1.13
C LYS A 128 -0.47 4.61 0.03
N THR A 129 -1.58 5.15 0.51
CA THR A 129 -1.62 6.09 1.65
C THR A 129 -1.09 5.42 2.92
N VAL A 130 -1.56 4.20 3.22
CA VAL A 130 -1.09 3.42 4.39
C VAL A 130 0.41 3.11 4.27
N SER A 131 0.88 2.74 3.07
CA SER A 131 2.29 2.48 2.79
C SER A 131 3.17 3.70 3.07
N GLU A 132 2.73 4.89 2.64
CA GLU A 132 3.44 6.16 2.85
C GLU A 132 3.47 6.57 4.32
N LEU A 133 2.36 6.48 5.04
CA LEU A 133 2.26 6.85 6.46
C LEU A 133 3.11 5.97 7.38
N PHE A 134 3.08 4.66 7.15
CA PHE A 134 3.78 3.70 8.01
C PHE A 134 5.19 3.39 7.50
N GLY A 135 5.59 3.86 6.33
CA GLY A 135 6.88 3.55 5.73
C GLY A 135 7.06 2.06 5.40
N VAL A 136 5.99 1.40 4.97
CA VAL A 136 5.97 -0.05 4.63
C VAL A 136 5.62 -0.20 3.16
N GLY A 137 6.26 -1.12 2.43
CA GLY A 137 5.93 -1.33 1.01
C GLY A 137 4.46 -1.75 0.79
N ILE A 138 3.84 -1.29 -0.30
CA ILE A 138 2.41 -1.55 -0.61
C ILE A 138 2.07 -3.04 -0.57
N SER A 139 2.90 -3.89 -1.17
CA SER A 139 2.68 -5.35 -1.15
C SER A 139 2.69 -5.91 0.27
N SER A 140 3.65 -5.48 1.10
CA SER A 140 3.71 -5.86 2.50
C SER A 140 2.51 -5.35 3.29
N ALA A 141 2.03 -4.12 3.02
CA ALA A 141 0.83 -3.59 3.66
C ALA A 141 -0.42 -4.42 3.33
N CYS A 142 -0.58 -4.86 2.07
CA CYS A 142 -1.67 -5.77 1.69
C CYS A 142 -1.58 -7.12 2.43
N SER A 143 -0.41 -7.76 2.40
CA SER A 143 -0.24 -9.07 3.07
C SER A 143 -0.40 -8.97 4.59
N ILE A 144 0.03 -7.86 5.21
CA ILE A 144 -0.19 -7.62 6.63
C ILE A 144 -1.69 -7.47 6.93
N PHE A 145 -2.42 -6.74 6.09
CA PHE A 145 -3.85 -6.58 6.26
C PHE A 145 -4.58 -7.93 6.19
N GLU A 146 -4.25 -8.75 5.20
CA GLU A 146 -4.81 -10.09 5.04
C GLU A 146 -4.50 -10.98 6.24
N GLU A 147 -3.23 -11.08 6.65
CA GLU A 147 -2.81 -11.91 7.80
C GLU A 147 -3.50 -11.46 9.10
N VAL A 148 -3.59 -10.15 9.38
CA VAL A 148 -4.27 -9.67 10.59
C VAL A 148 -5.78 -9.97 10.53
N CYS A 149 -6.42 -9.85 9.37
CA CYS A 149 -7.84 -10.19 9.24
C CYS A 149 -8.10 -11.69 9.43
N GLU A 150 -7.19 -12.54 8.96
CA GLU A 150 -7.28 -14.00 9.13
C GLU A 150 -7.15 -14.40 10.60
N GLU A 151 -6.22 -13.80 11.34
CA GLU A 151 -6.03 -14.12 12.77
C GLU A 151 -7.15 -13.61 13.68
N ILE A 152 -7.94 -12.63 13.23
CA ILE A 152 -9.08 -12.09 13.99
C ILE A 152 -10.34 -12.97 13.82
N ASN A 153 -10.44 -13.76 12.75
CA ASN A 153 -11.66 -14.49 12.37
C ASN A 153 -11.61 -15.98 12.69
#